data_AF-A0A7J6TJP1-F1
#
_entry.id   AF-A0A7J6TJP1-F1
#
_cell.length_a   1.000
_cell.length_b   1.000
_cell.length_c   1.000
_cell.angle_alpha   90.00
_cell.angle_beta   90.00
_cell.angle_gamma   90.00
#
_symmetry.space_group_name_H-M   'P 1'
#
loop_
_entity.id
_entity.type
_entity.pdbx_description
1 polymer ?
#
loop_
_entity_poly.entity_id
_entity_poly.type
_entity_poly.pdbx_seq_one_letter_code
_entity_poly.pdbx_strand_id
1 'polypeptide(L)'
;HLLRHDYLPTAVGDRLLQVEVNTIAAGFAGMGTQVSTFHRMTASAALNDLKPSQLPENKPIADFANAMAEAVSSYNEKFGRHSRTICMVVDAPEDNECDQRFIESVLLGNHGINVERRTMTELADHLSVDSQT
;
A
#
# COMPACT_ATOMS: atom_id res chain seq x y z
N HIS A 1 -3.74 6.75 -8.28
CA HIS A 1 -3.32 5.37 -8.62
C HIS A 1 -2.14 4.98 -7.74
N LEU A 2 -2.05 3.72 -7.33
CA LEU A 2 -0.93 3.15 -6.58
C LEU A 2 -0.28 2.09 -7.47
N LEU A 3 0.97 2.31 -7.88
CA LEU A 3 1.65 1.53 -8.93
C LEU A 3 2.99 1.00 -8.42
N ARG A 4 3.47 -0.11 -8.99
CA ARG A 4 4.83 -0.62 -8.74
C ARG A 4 5.53 -0.98 -10.05
N HIS A 5 6.71 -0.42 -10.25
CA HIS A 5 7.58 -0.75 -11.38
C HIS A 5 8.68 -1.70 -10.89
N ASP A 6 8.76 -2.89 -11.47
CA ASP A 6 9.74 -3.89 -11.09
C ASP A 6 10.89 -3.91 -12.11
N TYR A 7 12.12 -3.94 -11.60
CA TYR A 7 13.34 -3.88 -12.40
C TYR A 7 14.29 -5.01 -12.01
N LEU A 8 15.02 -5.55 -12.99
CA LEU A 8 16.11 -6.51 -12.77
C LEU A 8 17.42 -5.99 -13.36
N PRO A 9 18.57 -6.26 -12.71
CA PRO A 9 19.88 -5.97 -13.29
C PRO A 9 20.16 -6.90 -14.48
N THR A 10 20.88 -6.39 -15.47
CA THR A 10 21.36 -7.20 -16.59
C THR A 10 22.80 -7.66 -16.36
N ALA A 11 23.16 -8.84 -16.90
CA ALA A 11 24.54 -9.32 -16.90
C ALA A 11 25.44 -8.57 -17.90
N VAL A 12 24.86 -7.80 -18.83
CA VAL A 12 25.60 -7.09 -19.88
C VAL A 12 25.39 -5.59 -19.74
N GLY A 13 26.43 -4.90 -19.26
CA GLY A 13 26.41 -3.45 -18.99
C GLY A 13 25.87 -3.12 -17.60
N ASP A 14 25.90 -1.82 -17.26
CA ASP A 14 25.45 -1.30 -15.96
C ASP A 14 24.10 -0.61 -16.11
N ARG A 15 23.03 -1.41 -16.22
CA ARG A 15 21.66 -0.88 -16.34
C ARG A 15 20.64 -1.79 -15.67
N LEU A 16 19.55 -1.17 -15.22
CA LEU A 16 18.34 -1.85 -14.78
C LEU A 16 17.36 -1.97 -15.95
N LEU A 17 16.73 -3.12 -16.11
CA LEU A 17 15.70 -3.38 -17.11
C LEU A 17 14.35 -3.49 -16.41
N GLN A 18 13.36 -2.72 -16.87
CA GLN A 18 12.00 -2.85 -16.37
C GLN A 18 11.41 -4.16 -16.90
N VAL A 19 10.91 -4.98 -15.98
CA VAL A 19 10.33 -6.29 -16.31
C VAL A 19 8.83 -6.32 -16.16
N GLU A 20 8.26 -5.47 -15.30
CA GLU A 20 6.82 -5.44 -15.01
C GLU A 20 6.36 -4.06 -14.55
N VAL A 21 5.11 -3.71 -14.90
CA VAL A 21 4.38 -2.58 -14.31
C VAL A 21 3.10 -3.11 -13.70
N ASN A 22 3.01 -3.06 -12.37
CA ASN A 22 1.84 -3.45 -11.62
C ASN A 22 0.92 -2.23 -11.48
N THR A 23 -0.24 -2.28 -12.13
CA THR A 23 -1.22 -1.18 -12.12
C THR A 23 -2.46 -1.43 -11.28
N ILE A 24 -2.62 -2.67 -10.81
CA ILE A 24 -3.73 -3.11 -9.97
C ILE A 24 -3.18 -3.98 -8.86
N ALA A 25 -3.73 -3.84 -7.65
CA ALA A 25 -3.37 -4.64 -6.49
C ALA A 25 -1.84 -4.79 -6.28
N ALA A 26 -1.09 -3.70 -6.46
CA ALA A 26 0.35 -3.68 -6.25
C ALA A 26 0.67 -3.93 -4.77
N GLY A 27 0.97 -5.19 -4.43
CA GLY A 27 1.21 -5.62 -3.05
C GLY A 27 2.58 -5.21 -2.49
N PHE A 28 2.78 -5.59 -1.22
CA PHE A 28 4.00 -5.46 -0.42
C PHE A 28 4.35 -4.04 0.03
N ALA A 29 3.42 -3.08 -0.05
CA ALA A 29 3.62 -1.77 0.54
C ALA A 29 3.69 -1.84 2.08
N GLY A 30 2.85 -2.67 2.71
CA GLY A 30 2.87 -2.89 4.16
C GLY A 30 4.08 -3.73 4.58
N MET A 31 4.20 -4.94 4.02
CA MET A 31 5.26 -5.88 4.40
C MET A 31 6.66 -5.40 4.01
N GLY A 32 6.82 -4.72 2.86
CA GLY A 32 8.11 -4.19 2.42
C GLY A 32 8.70 -3.18 3.41
N THR A 33 7.86 -2.35 4.02
CA THR A 33 8.28 -1.47 5.12
C THR A 33 8.75 -2.28 6.33
N GLN A 34 8.04 -3.34 6.72
CA GLN A 34 8.42 -4.19 7.86
C GLN A 34 9.74 -4.92 7.62
N VAL A 35 9.95 -5.47 6.42
CA VAL A 35 11.22 -6.12 6.04
C VAL A 35 12.38 -5.14 6.11
N SER A 36 12.19 -3.89 5.66
CA SER A 36 13.22 -2.86 5.73
C SER A 36 13.57 -2.49 7.18
N THR A 37 12.57 -2.39 8.06
CA THR A 37 12.78 -2.22 9.50
C THR A 37 13.56 -3.39 10.10
N PHE A 38 13.17 -4.62 9.77
CA PHE A 38 13.86 -5.82 10.22
C PHE A 38 15.33 -5.84 9.79
N HIS A 39 15.63 -5.58 8.50
CA HIS A 39 17.01 -5.49 8.01
C HIS A 39 17.84 -4.43 8.74
N ARG A 40 17.25 -3.26 9.06
CA ARG A 40 17.93 -2.23 9.86
C ARG A 40 18.21 -2.67 11.30
N MET A 41 17.30 -3.41 11.91
CA MET A 41 17.52 -3.99 13.24
C MET A 41 18.64 -5.03 13.20
N THR A 42 18.63 -5.92 12.19
CA THR A 42 19.70 -6.91 12.00
C THR A 42 21.05 -6.26 11.75
N ALA A 43 21.11 -5.23 10.90
CA ALA A 43 22.34 -4.48 10.66
C ALA A 43 22.90 -3.87 11.96
N SER A 44 22.04 -3.27 12.78
CA SER A 44 22.43 -2.71 14.08
C SER A 44 22.94 -3.76 15.06
N ALA A 45 22.33 -4.95 15.07
CA ALA A 45 22.52 -5.93 16.14
C ALA A 45 23.59 -6.99 15.83
N ALA A 46 23.81 -7.33 14.56
CA ALA A 46 24.54 -8.52 14.17
C ALA A 46 25.61 -8.32 13.09
N LEU A 47 25.66 -7.16 12.41
CA LEU A 47 26.58 -6.92 11.31
C LEU A 47 27.57 -5.80 11.64
N ASN A 48 28.86 -6.15 11.77
CA ASN A 48 29.90 -5.18 12.14
C ASN A 48 30.24 -4.21 11.01
N ASP A 49 30.11 -4.64 9.75
CA ASP A 49 30.53 -3.87 8.57
C ASP A 49 29.36 -3.18 7.84
N LEU A 50 28.14 -3.27 8.36
CA LEU A 50 26.95 -2.67 7.76
C LEU A 50 26.21 -1.78 8.75
N LYS A 51 26.27 -0.47 8.53
CA LYS A 51 25.47 0.50 9.29
C LYS A 51 24.04 0.51 8.77
N PRO A 52 23.02 0.62 9.64
CA PRO A 52 21.61 0.73 9.22
C PRO A 52 21.35 1.87 8.23
N SER A 53 22.12 2.96 8.31
CA SER A 53 22.02 4.11 7.42
C SER A 53 22.48 3.84 5.99
N GLN A 54 23.16 2.72 5.73
CA GLN A 54 23.52 2.27 4.38
C GLN A 54 22.36 1.54 3.69
N LEU A 55 21.30 1.18 4.43
CA LEU A 55 20.09 0.60 3.87
C LEU A 55 19.11 1.71 3.47
N PRO A 56 18.48 1.63 2.28
CA PRO A 56 17.54 2.64 1.82
C PRO A 56 16.33 2.74 2.75
N GLU A 57 15.86 3.96 3.00
CA GLU A 57 14.56 4.18 3.64
C GLU A 57 13.47 3.52 2.78
N ASN A 58 12.51 2.85 3.42
CA ASN A 58 11.42 2.18 2.72
C ASN A 58 10.11 2.37 3.49
N LYS A 59 9.33 3.39 3.09
CA LYS A 59 8.07 3.77 3.73
C LYS A 59 6.82 3.73 2.82
N PRO A 60 6.69 2.79 1.86
CA PRO A 60 5.57 2.74 0.94
C PRO A 60 4.22 2.61 1.64
N ILE A 61 4.15 1.97 2.82
CA ILE A 61 2.92 1.93 3.63
C ILE A 61 2.38 3.33 3.95
N ALA A 62 3.26 4.26 4.34
CA ALA A 62 2.90 5.62 4.70
C ALA A 62 2.56 6.43 3.44
N ASP A 63 3.37 6.28 2.38
CA ASP A 63 3.14 6.97 1.12
C ASP A 63 1.80 6.54 0.47
N PHE A 64 1.47 5.24 0.53
CA PHE A 64 0.21 4.70 0.05
C PHE A 64 -0.97 5.22 0.88
N ALA A 65 -0.87 5.19 2.21
CA ALA A 65 -1.91 5.71 3.09
C ALA A 65 -2.15 7.21 2.87
N ASN A 66 -1.09 8.01 2.72
CA ASN A 66 -1.17 9.43 2.41
C ASN A 66 -1.89 9.67 1.08
N ALA A 67 -1.52 8.95 0.02
CA ALA A 67 -2.14 9.08 -1.29
C ALA A 67 -3.64 8.68 -1.27
N MET A 68 -3.99 7.64 -0.51
CA MET A 68 -5.38 7.25 -0.29
C MET A 68 -6.17 8.30 0.49
N ALA A 69 -5.57 8.88 1.54
CA ALA A 69 -6.19 9.95 2.31
C ALA A 69 -6.41 11.23 1.48
N GLU A 70 -5.45 11.58 0.62
CA GLU A 70 -5.58 12.69 -0.33
C GLU A 70 -6.73 12.45 -1.32
N ALA A 71 -6.88 11.21 -1.82
CA ALA A 71 -7.99 10.85 -2.69
C ALA A 71 -9.35 10.98 -1.98
N VAL A 72 -9.46 10.56 -0.72
CA VAL A 72 -10.67 10.74 0.10
C VAL A 72 -10.97 12.22 0.33
N SER A 73 -9.94 13.02 0.65
CA SER A 73 -10.08 14.47 0.81
C SER A 73 -10.58 15.13 -0.47
N SER A 74 -9.99 14.78 -1.61
CA SER A 74 -10.37 15.29 -2.93
C SER A 74 -11.81 14.93 -3.30
N TYR A 75 -12.25 13.70 -2.99
CA TYR A 75 -13.64 13.28 -3.17
C TYR A 75 -14.58 14.11 -2.28
N ASN A 76 -14.23 14.28 -1.02
CA ASN A 76 -15.01 15.04 -0.05
C ASN A 76 -15.17 16.51 -0.46
N GLU A 77 -14.09 17.16 -0.89
CA GLU A 77 -14.11 18.53 -1.36
C GLU A 77 -14.94 18.68 -2.63
N LYS A 78 -14.70 17.82 -3.63
CA LYS A 78 -15.38 17.91 -4.93
C LYS A 78 -16.89 17.74 -4.84
N PHE A 79 -17.36 16.86 -3.95
CA PHE A 79 -18.77 16.47 -3.87
C PHE A 79 -19.47 16.94 -2.59
N GLY A 80 -18.81 17.75 -1.74
CA GLY A 80 -19.38 18.21 -0.47
C GLY A 80 -19.71 17.05 0.48
N ARG A 81 -18.85 16.02 0.51
CA ARG A 81 -19.01 14.82 1.34
C ARG A 81 -18.11 14.88 2.58
N HIS A 82 -18.38 14.00 3.54
CA HIS A 82 -17.57 13.80 4.74
C HIS A 82 -17.27 12.31 4.95
N SER A 83 -16.92 11.61 3.87
CA SER A 83 -16.54 10.20 3.96
C SER A 83 -15.27 10.05 4.80
N ARG A 84 -15.29 9.04 5.67
CA ARG A 84 -14.14 8.56 6.45
C ARG A 84 -13.96 7.05 6.30
N THR A 85 -14.50 6.49 5.23
CA THR A 85 -14.45 5.06 4.95
C THR A 85 -14.07 4.85 3.50
N ILE A 86 -13.16 3.91 3.26
CA ILE A 86 -12.88 3.38 1.92
C ILE A 86 -13.32 1.92 1.85
N CYS A 87 -13.77 1.49 0.67
CA CYS A 87 -14.00 0.08 0.40
C CYS A 87 -12.72 -0.53 -0.21
N MET A 88 -12.19 -1.56 0.43
CA MET A 88 -11.14 -2.40 -0.15
C MET A 88 -11.79 -3.65 -0.71
N VAL A 89 -11.68 -3.83 -2.02
CA VAL A 89 -12.13 -5.05 -2.70
C VAL A 89 -11.09 -6.14 -2.50
N VAL A 90 -11.50 -7.29 -1.97
CA VAL A 90 -10.60 -8.38 -1.56
C VAL A 90 -11.10 -9.72 -2.07
N ASP A 91 -10.19 -10.69 -2.20
CA ASP A 91 -10.57 -12.08 -2.47
C ASP A 91 -10.99 -12.78 -1.17
N ALA A 92 -11.70 -13.91 -1.31
CA ALA A 92 -12.06 -14.79 -0.20
C ALA A 92 -11.88 -16.26 -0.62
N PRO A 93 -10.84 -16.97 -0.12
CA PRO A 93 -9.83 -16.52 0.86
C PRO A 93 -8.84 -15.49 0.31
N GLU A 94 -8.20 -14.73 1.20
CA GLU A 94 -7.16 -13.73 0.89
C GLU A 94 -5.83 -14.15 1.52
N ASP A 95 -4.82 -14.41 0.71
CA ASP A 95 -3.50 -14.87 1.16
C ASP A 95 -2.60 -13.70 1.61
N ASN A 96 -2.80 -12.50 1.06
CA ASN A 96 -1.98 -11.33 1.35
C ASN A 96 -2.69 -10.35 2.33
N GLU A 97 -3.56 -10.88 3.19
CA GLU A 97 -4.34 -10.07 4.14
C GLU A 97 -3.42 -9.25 5.05
N CYS A 98 -2.31 -9.82 5.53
CA CYS A 98 -1.38 -9.14 6.43
C CYS A 98 -0.85 -7.81 5.86
N ASP A 99 -0.48 -7.79 4.58
CA ASP A 99 -0.01 -6.58 3.89
C ASP A 99 -1.10 -5.50 3.85
N GLN A 100 -2.33 -5.91 3.59
CA GLN A 100 -3.50 -5.03 3.55
C GLN A 100 -3.82 -4.48 4.94
N ARG A 101 -3.80 -5.32 5.99
CA ARG A 101 -4.05 -4.91 7.38
C ARG A 101 -3.05 -3.86 7.87
N PHE A 102 -1.79 -3.96 7.46
CA PHE A 102 -0.81 -2.92 7.75
C PHE A 102 -1.28 -1.57 7.20
N ILE A 103 -1.71 -1.52 5.94
CA ILE A 103 -2.24 -0.29 5.33
C ILE A 103 -3.48 0.22 6.08
N GLU A 104 -4.42 -0.68 6.42
CA GLU A 104 -5.63 -0.33 7.20
C GLU A 104 -5.25 0.34 8.53
N SER A 105 -4.24 -0.18 9.22
CA SER A 105 -3.79 0.36 10.51
C SER A 105 -3.25 1.79 10.40
N VAL A 106 -2.53 2.10 9.31
CA VAL A 106 -1.98 3.44 9.06
C VAL A 106 -3.07 4.41 8.62
N LEU A 107 -4.01 3.98 7.78
CA LEU A 107 -5.18 4.79 7.40
C LEU A 107 -6.02 5.19 8.62
N LEU A 108 -6.27 4.24 9.51
CA LEU A 108 -7.01 4.51 10.74
C LEU A 108 -6.21 5.40 11.70
N GLY A 109 -4.97 5.02 12.00
CA GLY A 109 -4.15 5.68 13.01
C GLY A 109 -3.73 7.10 12.62
N ASN A 110 -3.36 7.32 11.36
CA ASN A 110 -2.79 8.60 10.92
C ASN A 110 -3.83 9.52 10.27
N HIS A 111 -4.90 8.96 9.67
CA HIS A 111 -5.86 9.72 8.89
C HIS A 111 -7.30 9.61 9.41
N GLY A 112 -7.58 8.73 10.37
CA GLY A 112 -8.94 8.49 10.87
C GLY A 112 -9.88 7.92 9.80
N ILE A 113 -9.32 7.22 8.80
CA ILE A 113 -10.05 6.59 7.70
C ILE A 113 -10.20 5.10 7.99
N ASN A 114 -11.43 4.62 8.05
CA ASN A 114 -11.76 3.21 8.17
C ASN A 114 -11.69 2.51 6.82
N VAL A 115 -11.45 1.20 6.86
CA VAL A 115 -11.49 0.34 5.67
C VAL A 115 -12.57 -0.71 5.85
N GLU A 116 -13.51 -0.75 4.91
CA GLU A 116 -14.48 -1.83 4.78
C GLU A 116 -14.02 -2.82 3.70
N ARG A 117 -13.83 -4.08 4.10
CA ARG A 117 -13.43 -5.16 3.20
C ARG A 117 -14.68 -5.80 2.60
N ARG A 118 -14.71 -5.96 1.28
CA ARG A 118 -15.80 -6.62 0.55
C ARG A 118 -15.25 -7.46 -0.59
N THR A 119 -15.84 -8.62 -0.82
CA THR A 119 -15.64 -9.37 -2.05
C THR A 119 -16.48 -8.78 -3.18
N MET A 120 -16.08 -9.05 -4.43
CA MET A 120 -16.90 -8.64 -5.59
C MET A 120 -18.32 -9.23 -5.56
N THR A 121 -18.49 -10.44 -5.02
CA THR A 121 -19.80 -11.08 -4.86
C THR A 121 -20.69 -10.32 -3.89
N GLU A 122 -20.18 -9.95 -2.71
CA GLU A 122 -20.93 -9.16 -1.73
C GLU A 122 -21.30 -7.77 -2.28
N LEU A 123 -20.39 -7.17 -3.05
CA LEU A 123 -20.64 -5.89 -3.70
C LEU A 123 -21.75 -5.98 -4.74
N ALA A 124 -21.79 -7.05 -5.53
CA ALA A 124 -22.82 -7.24 -6.55
C ALA A 124 -24.24 -7.30 -5.94
N ASP A 125 -24.38 -7.86 -4.74
CA ASP A 125 -25.68 -8.03 -4.08
C ASP A 125 -26.14 -6.81 -3.26
N HIS A 126 -25.21 -5.96 -2.83
CA HIS A 126 -25.48 -4.93 -1.81
C HIS A 126 -25.13 -3.50 -2.23
N LEU A 127 -24.58 -3.28 -3.43
CA LEU A 127 -24.26 -1.93 -3.90
C LEU A 127 -25.48 -1.20 -4.48
N SER A 128 -25.59 0.07 -4.10
CA SER A 128 -26.38 1.07 -4.81
C SER A 128 -25.45 2.20 -5.28
N VAL A 129 -25.65 2.68 -6.50
CA VAL A 129 -24.93 3.83 -7.02
C VAL A 129 -25.47 5.11 -6.37
N ASP A 130 -24.58 5.95 -5.87
CA ASP A 130 -24.93 7.29 -5.42
C ASP A 130 -25.25 8.15 -6.65
N SER A 131 -26.47 8.70 -6.73
CA SER A 131 -26.88 9.51 -7.89
C SER A 131 -26.17 10.87 -7.98
N GLN A 132 -25.40 11.26 -6.97
CA GLN A 132 -24.77 12.57 -6.85
C GLN A 132 -23.25 12.57 -7.04
N THR A 133 -22.62 11.38 -7.15
CA THR A 133 -21.17 11.23 -7.35
C THR A 133 -20.86 10.22 -8.45
#